data_AF-A0A101USV5-F1
#
_entry.id   AF-A0A101USV5-F1
#
_cell.length_a   1.000
_cell.length_b   1.000
_cell.length_c   1.000
_cell.angle_alpha   90.00
_cell.angle_beta   90.00
_cell.angle_gamma   90.00
#
_symmetry.space_group_name_H-M   'P 1'
#
loop_
_entity.id
_entity.type
_entity.pdbx_description
1 polymer ?
#
loop_
_entity_poly.entity_id
_entity_poly.type
_entity_poly.pdbx_seq_one_letter_code
_entity_poly.pdbx_strand_id
1 'polypeptide(L)'
;MEAVLTSAVAVVGILLGGCFSYLVQHRMTIRNERFARWRFVQEERMAAYSAYAAALAHCRRGELDRWHRAHENPGSAEATEARVESYRLRSVARQELFRLRLVAQSPGLVRLAEEALDRVSVIHKAEDEQECHRSGDAAREAVEAFVQAAGQQIVS
;
A
#
# COMPACT_ATOMS: atom_id res chain seq x y z
N MET A 1 40.14 12.62 58.23
CA MET A 1 38.68 12.40 58.13
C MET A 1 38.09 12.93 56.82
N GLU A 2 38.60 14.06 56.28
CA GLU A 2 38.23 14.63 54.97
C GLU A 2 38.29 13.67 53.76
N ALA A 3 39.38 12.89 53.61
CA ALA A 3 39.60 12.03 52.44
C ALA A 3 38.60 10.85 52.33
N VAL A 4 38.06 10.38 53.46
CA VAL A 4 37.06 9.31 53.49
C VAL A 4 35.70 9.85 53.07
N LEU A 5 35.37 11.08 53.48
CA LEU A 5 34.14 11.78 53.09
C LEU A 5 34.11 12.07 51.59
N THR A 6 35.20 12.55 51.01
CA THR A 6 35.27 12.84 49.57
C THR A 6 35.17 11.58 48.70
N SER A 7 35.84 10.49 49.11
CA SER A 7 35.73 9.20 48.42
C SER A 7 34.30 8.64 48.49
N ALA A 8 33.65 8.70 49.66
CA ALA A 8 32.27 8.24 49.83
C ALA A 8 31.28 9.02 48.95
N VAL A 9 31.41 10.35 48.90
CA VAL A 9 30.57 11.22 48.04
C VAL A 9 30.79 10.90 46.56
N ALA A 10 32.04 10.64 46.14
CA ALA A 10 32.35 10.29 44.76
C ALA A 10 31.70 8.95 44.33
N VAL A 11 31.79 7.92 45.17
CA VAL A 11 31.17 6.61 44.88
C VAL A 11 29.65 6.72 44.81
N VAL A 12 29.03 7.48 45.72
CA VAL A 12 27.58 7.75 45.69
C VAL A 12 27.19 8.50 44.41
N GLY A 13 27.98 9.48 43.98
CA GLY A 13 27.75 10.21 42.73
C GLY A 13 27.81 9.31 41.49
N ILE A 14 28.77 8.37 41.43
CA ILE A 14 28.91 7.43 40.32
C ILE A 14 27.77 6.40 40.32
N LEU A 15 27.39 5.86 41.49
CA LEU A 15 26.28 4.92 41.61
C LEU A 15 24.94 5.56 41.25
N LEU A 16 24.70 6.80 41.69
CA LEU A 16 23.52 7.58 41.31
C LEU A 16 23.51 7.90 39.81
N GLY A 17 24.65 8.30 39.24
CA GLY A 17 24.79 8.54 37.80
C GLY A 17 24.55 7.29 36.95
N GLY A 18 25.04 6.13 37.40
CA GLY A 18 24.82 4.84 36.76
C GLY A 18 23.36 4.39 36.82
N CYS A 19 22.71 4.51 37.98
CA CYS A 19 21.30 4.18 38.15
C CYS A 19 20.38 5.10 37.31
N PHE A 20 20.67 6.41 37.30
CA PHE A 20 19.95 7.38 36.47
C PHE A 20 20.11 7.09 34.98
N SER A 21 21.32 6.78 34.52
CA SER A 21 21.60 6.41 33.13
C SER A 21 20.88 5.13 32.72
N TYR A 22 20.87 4.11 33.59
CA TYR A 22 20.17 2.84 33.34
C TYR A 22 18.66 3.02 33.18
N LEU A 23 18.02 3.83 34.04
CA LEU A 23 16.59 4.12 33.96
C LEU A 23 16.23 4.90 32.67
N VAL A 24 17.06 5.86 32.27
CA VAL A 24 16.88 6.61 31.02
C VAL A 24 17.07 5.68 29.81
N GLN A 25 18.11 4.84 29.81
CA GLN A 25 18.35 3.86 28.75
C GLN A 25 17.21 2.85 28.63
N HIS A 26 16.72 2.32 29.75
CA HIS A 26 15.63 1.35 29.76
C HIS A 26 14.33 1.95 29.20
N ARG A 27 14.04 3.22 29.50
CA ARG A 27 12.88 3.93 28.90
C ARG A 27 13.05 4.25 27.43
N MET A 28 14.27 4.55 26.96
CA MET A 28 14.54 4.77 25.54
C MET A 28 14.42 3.49 24.71
N THR A 29 14.84 2.34 25.24
CA THR A 29 14.74 1.04 24.54
C THR A 29 13.29 0.64 24.27
N ILE A 30 12.41 0.76 25.28
CA ILE A 30 10.96 0.46 25.12
C ILE A 30 10.29 1.42 24.11
N ARG A 31 10.71 2.69 24.08
CA ARG A 31 10.18 3.69 23.15
C ARG A 31 10.65 3.41 21.71
N ASN A 32 11.90 2.98 21.54
CA ASN A 32 12.46 2.60 20.24
C ASN A 32 11.79 1.34 19.67
N GLU A 33 11.48 0.34 20.49
CA GLU A 33 10.80 -0.89 20.03
C GLU A 33 9.36 -0.64 19.55
N ARG A 34 8.61 0.25 20.23
CA ARG A 34 7.25 0.61 19.81
C ARG A 34 7.28 1.41 18.50
N PHE A 35 8.25 2.30 18.36
CA PHE A 35 8.41 3.10 17.15
C PHE A 35 8.89 2.27 15.96
N ALA A 36 9.83 1.33 16.16
CA ALA A 36 10.28 0.41 15.12
C ALA A 36 9.13 -0.49 14.63
N ARG A 37 8.30 -1.02 15.54
CA ARG A 37 7.10 -1.80 15.18
C ARG A 37 6.07 -0.97 14.41
N TRP A 38 5.83 0.27 14.83
CA TRP A 38 4.91 1.17 14.12
C TRP A 38 5.40 1.48 12.70
N ARG A 39 6.70 1.79 12.54
CA ARG A 39 7.29 2.02 11.22
C ARG A 39 7.18 0.79 10.32
N PHE A 40 7.49 -0.40 10.83
CA PHE A 40 7.40 -1.64 10.06
C PHE A 40 5.98 -1.87 9.50
N VAL A 41 4.94 -1.62 10.32
CA VAL A 41 3.56 -1.74 9.87
C VAL A 41 3.21 -0.72 8.78
N GLN A 42 3.71 0.53 8.89
CA GLN A 42 3.47 1.55 7.87
C GLN A 42 4.21 1.26 6.56
N GLU A 43 5.43 0.73 6.62
CA GLU A 43 6.20 0.29 5.46
C GLU A 43 5.50 -0.85 4.72
N GLU A 44 5.00 -1.87 5.45
CA GLU A 44 4.27 -2.99 4.86
C GLU A 44 2.98 -2.53 4.17
N ARG A 45 2.25 -1.57 4.77
CA ARG A 45 1.07 -0.96 4.15
C ARG A 45 1.40 -0.19 2.89
N MET A 46 2.43 0.65 2.93
CA MET A 46 2.86 1.43 1.78
C MET A 46 3.26 0.49 0.63
N ALA A 47 3.98 -0.59 0.91
CA ALA A 47 4.35 -1.61 -0.07
C ALA A 47 3.11 -2.29 -0.68
N ALA A 48 2.18 -2.78 0.13
CA ALA A 48 0.97 -3.43 -0.37
C ALA A 48 0.06 -2.49 -1.17
N TYR A 49 -0.14 -1.26 -0.69
CA TYR A 49 -1.02 -0.29 -1.35
C TYR A 49 -0.44 0.19 -2.69
N SER A 50 0.88 0.44 -2.73
CA SER A 50 1.56 0.83 -3.97
C SER A 50 1.63 -0.31 -4.99
N ALA A 51 1.89 -1.55 -4.56
CA ALA A 51 1.85 -2.72 -5.42
C ALA A 51 0.47 -2.94 -6.05
N TYR A 52 -0.60 -2.79 -5.26
CA TYR A 52 -1.96 -2.88 -5.75
C TYR A 52 -2.31 -1.75 -6.74
N ALA A 53 -1.93 -0.50 -6.44
CA ALA A 53 -2.13 0.62 -7.36
C ALA A 53 -1.43 0.40 -8.72
N ALA A 54 -0.19 -0.10 -8.70
CA ALA A 54 0.54 -0.46 -9.91
C ALA A 54 -0.17 -1.58 -10.69
N ALA A 55 -0.64 -2.63 -10.01
CA ALA A 55 -1.37 -3.72 -10.64
C ALA A 55 -2.70 -3.25 -11.28
N LEU A 56 -3.42 -2.32 -10.65
CA LEU A 56 -4.62 -1.69 -11.24
C LEU A 56 -4.28 -0.88 -12.49
N ALA A 57 -3.19 -0.11 -12.47
CA ALA A 57 -2.76 0.68 -13.64
C ALA A 57 -2.41 -0.22 -14.83
N HIS A 58 -1.71 -1.34 -14.58
CA HIS A 58 -1.42 -2.33 -15.61
C HIS A 58 -2.70 -3.01 -16.10
N CYS A 59 -3.59 -3.43 -15.20
CA CYS A 59 -4.87 -4.04 -15.56
C CYS A 59 -5.73 -3.10 -16.42
N ARG A 60 -5.84 -1.82 -16.06
CA ARG A 60 -6.56 -0.81 -16.84
C ARG A 60 -6.01 -0.68 -18.26
N ARG A 61 -4.68 -0.65 -18.40
CA ARG A 61 -4.03 -0.65 -19.72
C ARG A 61 -4.37 -1.90 -20.52
N GLY A 62 -4.31 -3.08 -19.89
CA GLY A 62 -4.64 -4.35 -20.55
C GLY A 62 -6.11 -4.44 -20.99
N GLU A 63 -7.04 -3.89 -20.22
CA GLU A 63 -8.46 -3.87 -20.57
C GLU A 63 -8.74 -2.88 -21.72
N LEU A 64 -8.05 -1.74 -21.76
CA LEU A 64 -8.09 -0.80 -22.89
C LEU A 64 -7.50 -1.40 -24.17
N ASP A 65 -6.31 -2.02 -24.09
CA ASP A 65 -5.68 -2.68 -25.24
C ASP A 65 -6.58 -3.80 -25.78
N ARG A 66 -7.15 -4.62 -24.90
CA ARG A 66 -8.14 -5.63 -25.28
C ARG A 66 -9.32 -5.01 -26.04
N TRP A 67 -9.87 -3.89 -25.56
CA TRP A 67 -10.98 -3.21 -26.22
C TRP A 67 -10.59 -2.76 -27.64
N HIS A 68 -9.47 -2.04 -27.77
CA HIS A 68 -8.99 -1.52 -29.04
C HIS A 68 -8.72 -2.64 -30.05
N ARG A 69 -7.98 -3.68 -29.64
CA ARG A 69 -7.66 -4.81 -30.53
C ARG A 69 -8.91 -5.57 -30.99
N ALA A 70 -9.90 -5.71 -30.10
CA ALA A 70 -11.15 -6.37 -30.43
C ALA A 70 -12.01 -5.56 -31.42
N HIS A 71 -11.93 -4.23 -31.40
CA HIS A 71 -12.66 -3.34 -32.30
C HIS A 71 -11.94 -3.12 -33.64
N GLU A 72 -10.61 -2.97 -33.62
CA GLU A 72 -9.80 -2.72 -34.82
C GLU A 72 -9.73 -3.95 -35.72
N ASN A 73 -9.46 -5.14 -35.16
CA ASN A 73 -9.29 -6.38 -35.91
C ASN A 73 -9.94 -7.57 -35.17
N PRO A 74 -11.28 -7.70 -35.22
CA PRO A 74 -11.99 -8.77 -34.55
C PRO A 74 -11.50 -10.15 -35.00
N GLY A 75 -11.22 -11.05 -34.05
CA GLY A 75 -10.80 -12.43 -34.32
C GLY A 75 -9.33 -12.61 -34.72
N SER A 76 -8.55 -11.53 -34.74
CA SER A 76 -7.10 -11.59 -34.97
C SER A 76 -6.35 -12.31 -33.84
N ALA A 77 -5.11 -12.72 -34.14
CA ALA A 77 -4.21 -13.30 -33.13
C ALA A 77 -3.93 -12.26 -32.03
N GLU A 78 -3.73 -11.01 -32.42
CA GLU A 78 -3.47 -9.88 -31.52
C GLU A 78 -4.65 -9.62 -30.58
N ALA A 79 -5.89 -9.69 -31.07
CA ALA A 79 -7.08 -9.57 -30.22
C ALA A 79 -7.20 -10.72 -29.22
N THR A 80 -6.78 -11.93 -29.62
CA THR A 80 -6.74 -13.10 -28.75
C THR A 80 -5.67 -12.96 -27.66
N GLU A 81 -4.47 -12.52 -28.05
CA GLU A 81 -3.35 -12.26 -27.14
C GLU A 81 -3.69 -11.17 -26.11
N ALA A 82 -4.24 -10.04 -26.56
CA ALA A 82 -4.67 -8.95 -25.68
C ALA A 82 -5.74 -9.41 -24.68
N ARG A 83 -6.66 -10.30 -25.10
CA ARG A 83 -7.64 -10.91 -24.20
C ARG A 83 -6.97 -11.79 -23.15
N VAL A 84 -6.04 -12.65 -23.52
CA VAL A 84 -5.30 -13.50 -22.56
C VAL A 84 -4.51 -12.65 -21.58
N GLU A 85 -3.83 -11.61 -22.06
CA GLU A 85 -3.04 -10.72 -21.23
C GLU A 85 -3.92 -9.92 -20.25
N SER A 86 -5.10 -9.45 -20.67
CA SER A 86 -6.07 -8.81 -19.77
C SER A 86 -6.46 -9.71 -18.61
N TYR A 87 -6.62 -11.03 -18.85
CA TYR A 87 -6.94 -11.99 -17.81
C TYR A 87 -5.79 -12.19 -16.84
N ARG A 88 -4.56 -12.25 -17.36
CA ARG A 88 -3.35 -12.35 -16.53
C ARG A 88 -3.21 -11.13 -15.62
N LEU A 89 -3.33 -9.93 -16.17
CA LEU A 89 -3.21 -8.67 -15.44
C LEU A 89 -4.31 -8.51 -14.38
N ARG A 90 -5.54 -8.89 -14.71
CA ARG A 90 -6.65 -8.90 -13.75
C ARG A 90 -6.44 -9.91 -12.61
N SER A 91 -5.83 -11.06 -12.91
CA SER A 91 -5.43 -12.02 -11.87
C SER A 91 -4.40 -11.43 -10.92
N VAL A 92 -3.36 -10.76 -11.45
CA VAL A 92 -2.34 -10.07 -10.64
C VAL A 92 -2.97 -8.98 -9.77
N ALA A 93 -3.84 -8.13 -10.32
CA ALA A 93 -4.54 -7.12 -9.54
C ALA A 93 -5.39 -7.74 -8.42
N ARG A 94 -6.04 -8.88 -8.67
CA ARG A 94 -6.82 -9.58 -7.64
C ARG A 94 -5.94 -10.21 -6.56
N GLN A 95 -4.75 -10.72 -6.90
CA GLN A 95 -3.77 -11.20 -5.92
C GLN A 95 -3.30 -10.08 -5.00
N GLU A 96 -2.97 -8.91 -5.57
CA GLU A 96 -2.57 -7.74 -4.79
C GLU A 96 -3.73 -7.18 -3.94
N LEU A 97 -4.98 -7.27 -4.41
CA LEU A 97 -6.16 -6.94 -3.59
C LEU A 97 -6.26 -7.84 -2.35
N PHE A 98 -5.96 -9.13 -2.49
CA PHE A 98 -5.96 -10.03 -1.33
C PHE A 98 -4.87 -9.65 -0.32
N ARG A 99 -3.68 -9.29 -0.77
CA ARG A 99 -2.60 -8.78 0.10
C ARG A 99 -3.02 -7.50 0.80
N LEU A 100 -3.63 -6.56 0.07
CA LEU A 100 -4.15 -5.32 0.61
C LEU A 100 -5.17 -5.57 1.74
N ARG A 101 -6.11 -6.52 1.55
CA ARG A 101 -7.10 -6.88 2.56
C ARG A 101 -6.48 -7.40 3.86
N LEU A 102 -5.30 -8.01 3.81
CA LEU A 102 -4.61 -8.51 5.01
C LEU A 102 -4.00 -7.38 5.85
N VAL A 103 -3.57 -6.29 5.21
CA VAL A 103 -2.85 -5.19 5.89
C VAL A 103 -3.72 -3.95 6.14
N ALA A 104 -4.83 -3.83 5.42
CA ALA A 104 -5.76 -2.71 5.53
C ALA A 104 -6.57 -2.76 6.83
N GLN A 105 -6.64 -1.62 7.53
CA GLN A 105 -7.39 -1.49 8.78
C GLN A 105 -8.81 -0.92 8.59
N SER A 106 -9.09 -0.29 7.45
CA SER A 106 -10.40 0.32 7.18
C SER A 106 -11.20 -0.50 6.18
N PRO A 107 -12.41 -0.94 6.55
CA PRO A 107 -13.37 -1.52 5.60
C PRO A 107 -13.69 -0.56 4.45
N GLY A 108 -13.65 0.75 4.69
CA GLY A 108 -13.88 1.76 3.66
C GLY A 108 -12.79 1.76 2.57
N LEU A 109 -11.52 1.57 2.96
CA LEU A 109 -10.41 1.48 2.00
C LEU A 109 -10.53 0.21 1.15
N VAL A 110 -10.87 -0.91 1.79
CA VAL A 110 -11.06 -2.20 1.08
C VAL A 110 -12.18 -2.08 0.04
N ARG A 111 -13.30 -1.43 0.39
CA ARG A 111 -14.40 -1.19 -0.55
C ARG A 111 -13.99 -0.32 -1.75
N LEU A 112 -13.23 0.76 -1.51
CA LEU A 112 -12.70 1.59 -2.60
C LEU A 112 -11.76 0.82 -3.52
N ALA A 113 -10.91 -0.04 -2.94
CA ALA A 113 -10.04 -0.93 -3.70
C ALA A 113 -10.85 -1.91 -4.57
N GLU A 114 -11.85 -2.58 -3.99
CA GLU A 114 -12.75 -3.48 -4.72
C GLU A 114 -13.47 -2.76 -5.87
N GLU A 115 -14.04 -1.58 -5.61
CA GLU A 115 -14.70 -0.78 -6.63
C GLU A 115 -13.74 -0.40 -7.77
N ALA A 116 -12.50 -0.02 -7.45
CA ALA A 116 -11.51 0.29 -8.47
C ALA A 116 -11.21 -0.93 -9.38
N LEU A 117 -11.06 -2.13 -8.81
CA LEU A 117 -10.88 -3.35 -9.61
C LEU A 117 -12.10 -3.66 -10.47
N ASP A 118 -13.30 -3.53 -9.92
CA ASP A 118 -14.54 -3.81 -10.64
C ASP A 118 -14.68 -2.88 -11.84
N ARG A 119 -14.49 -1.57 -11.65
CA ARG A 119 -14.52 -0.55 -12.71
C ARG A 119 -13.47 -0.81 -13.79
N VAL A 120 -12.24 -1.13 -13.40
CA VAL A 120 -11.17 -1.48 -14.34
C VAL A 120 -11.54 -2.72 -15.16
N SER A 121 -12.09 -3.76 -14.52
CA SER A 121 -12.32 -5.07 -15.14
C SER A 121 -13.42 -5.12 -16.20
N VAL A 122 -14.21 -4.04 -16.33
CA VAL A 122 -15.33 -3.97 -17.26
C VAL A 122 -15.10 -3.02 -18.45
N ILE A 123 -13.94 -2.34 -18.52
CA ILE A 123 -13.64 -1.40 -19.62
C ILE A 123 -13.79 -2.07 -21.01
N HIS A 124 -13.32 -3.31 -21.16
CA HIS A 124 -13.42 -4.05 -22.42
C HIS A 124 -14.86 -4.34 -22.88
N LYS A 125 -15.87 -4.10 -22.04
CA LYS A 125 -17.28 -4.34 -22.37
C LYS A 125 -17.93 -3.15 -23.06
N ALA A 126 -17.25 -2.01 -23.14
CA ALA A 126 -17.77 -0.85 -23.85
C ALA A 126 -18.12 -1.20 -25.31
N GLU A 127 -19.28 -0.74 -25.76
CA GLU A 127 -19.81 -1.01 -27.10
C GLU A 127 -19.22 -0.08 -28.15
N ASP A 128 -18.80 1.11 -27.75
CA ASP A 128 -18.23 2.13 -28.63
C ASP A 128 -17.07 2.89 -27.96
N GLU A 129 -16.37 3.69 -28.77
CA GLU A 129 -15.21 4.48 -28.32
C GLU A 129 -15.57 5.48 -27.22
N GLN A 130 -16.76 6.08 -27.29
CA GLN A 130 -17.22 7.04 -26.29
C GLN A 130 -17.50 6.37 -24.93
N GLU A 131 -18.09 5.18 -24.92
CA GLU A 131 -18.27 4.35 -23.73
C GLU A 131 -16.94 3.83 -23.21
N CYS A 132 -15.99 3.49 -24.09
CA CYS A 132 -14.65 3.06 -23.69
C CYS A 132 -13.93 4.19 -22.94
N HIS A 133 -13.97 5.42 -23.48
CA HIS A 133 -13.42 6.59 -22.82
C HIS A 133 -14.09 6.85 -21.47
N ARG A 134 -15.44 6.87 -21.42
CA ARG A 134 -16.18 7.06 -20.15
C ARG A 134 -15.85 6.00 -19.11
N SER A 135 -15.77 4.72 -19.52
CA SER A 135 -15.40 3.62 -18.63
C SER A 135 -13.95 3.72 -18.16
N GLY A 136 -13.05 4.14 -19.05
CA GLY A 136 -11.63 4.38 -18.74
C GLY A 136 -11.41 5.53 -17.75
N ASP A 137 -12.23 6.58 -17.82
CA ASP A 137 -12.24 7.71 -16.89
C ASP A 137 -12.85 7.32 -15.54
N ALA A 138 -13.99 6.65 -15.53
CA ALA A 138 -14.61 6.17 -14.29
C ALA A 138 -13.68 5.20 -13.53
N ALA A 139 -12.96 4.34 -14.25
CA ALA A 139 -11.94 3.47 -13.67
C ALA A 139 -10.76 4.27 -13.09
N ARG A 140 -10.30 5.32 -13.78
CA ARG A 140 -9.24 6.20 -13.28
C ARG A 140 -9.66 6.90 -11.99
N GLU A 141 -10.86 7.47 -11.96
CA GLU A 141 -11.41 8.14 -10.78
C GLU A 141 -11.52 7.20 -9.57
N ALA A 142 -11.98 5.96 -9.79
CA ALA A 142 -12.05 4.96 -8.73
C ALA A 142 -10.64 4.59 -8.17
N VAL A 143 -9.65 4.46 -9.05
CA VAL A 143 -8.25 4.23 -8.65
C VAL A 143 -7.71 5.42 -7.84
N GLU A 144 -7.97 6.65 -8.29
CA GLU A 144 -7.55 7.87 -7.58
C GLU A 144 -8.19 7.98 -6.19
N ALA A 145 -9.49 7.69 -6.08
CA ALA A 145 -10.19 7.68 -4.79
C ALA A 145 -9.58 6.66 -3.82
N PHE A 146 -9.23 5.46 -4.30
CA PHE A 146 -8.51 4.47 -3.53
C PHE A 146 -7.13 4.97 -3.07
N VAL A 147 -6.31 5.51 -3.99
CA VAL A 147 -4.96 6.00 -3.68
C VAL A 147 -4.99 7.14 -2.66
N GLN A 148 -5.93 8.07 -2.78
CA GLN A 148 -6.11 9.15 -1.82
C GLN A 148 -6.47 8.62 -0.43
N ALA A 149 -7.41 7.68 -0.33
CA ALA A 149 -7.80 7.06 0.93
C ALA A 149 -6.65 6.23 1.55
N ALA A 150 -5.85 5.55 0.73
CA ALA A 150 -4.65 4.83 1.17
C ALA A 150 -3.60 5.79 1.75
N GLY A 151 -3.35 6.92 1.07
CA GLY A 151 -2.42 7.95 1.53
C GLY A 151 -2.79 8.52 2.89
N GLN A 152 -4.08 8.72 3.16
CA GLN A 152 -4.57 9.20 4.46
C GLN A 152 -4.26 8.22 5.61
N GLN A 153 -4.27 6.90 5.37
CA GLN A 153 -3.95 5.90 6.40
C GLN A 153 -2.47 5.76 6.72
N ILE A 154 -1.60 6.14 5.78
CA ILE A 154 -0.15 6.07 5.98
C ILE A 154 0.32 7.25 6.83
N VAL A 155 -0.31 8.42 6.63
CA VAL A 155 0.02 9.66 7.35
C VAL A 155 -0.62 9.73 8.73
N SER A 156 -1.75 9.04 8.95
CA SER A 156 -2.45 8.95 10.25
C SER A 156 -1.76 8.02 11.24
#